data_AF-A0A9R0NTX2-F1
#
_entry.id   AF-A0A9R0NTX2-F1
#
_cell.length_a   1.000
_cell.length_b   1.000
_cell.length_c   1.000
_cell.angle_alpha   90.00
_cell.angle_beta   90.00
_cell.angle_gamma   90.00
#
_symmetry.space_group_name_H-M   'P 1'
#
loop_
_entity.id
_entity.type
_entity.pdbx_description
1 polymer ?
#
loop_
_entity_poly.entity_id
_entity_poly.type
_entity_poly.pdbx_seq_one_letter_code
_entity_poly.pdbx_strand_id
1 'polypeptide(L)'
;MYAPSLLDPAAESLKLKDFVGATEVAREARTLLGERFSSVTFMYVLMRAFEVEYTAACDASRWHEFHGGPRLLSDADLEALLAPWLDR
;
A
#
# COMPACT_ATOMS: atom_id res chain seq x y z
N MET A 1 13.04 -10.86 2.28
CA MET A 1 13.07 -9.48 1.74
C MET A 1 13.25 -9.61 0.23
N TYR A 2 12.34 -9.04 -0.58
CA TYR A 2 12.43 -9.09 -2.04
C TYR A 2 13.40 -8.01 -2.55
N ALA A 3 14.03 -8.27 -3.69
CA ALA A 3 14.82 -7.25 -4.37
C ALA A 3 13.92 -6.13 -4.93
N PRO A 4 14.37 -4.85 -4.91
CA PRO A 4 13.63 -3.72 -5.49
C PRO A 4 13.16 -3.96 -6.92
N SER A 5 14.00 -4.58 -7.76
CA SER A 5 13.69 -4.91 -9.16
C SER A 5 12.45 -5.80 -9.34
N LEU A 6 12.03 -6.54 -8.30
CA LEU A 6 10.82 -7.35 -8.32
C LEU A 6 9.57 -6.55 -7.95
N LEU A 7 9.71 -5.43 -7.23
CA LEU A 7 8.61 -4.63 -6.68
C LEU A 7 8.41 -3.31 -7.43
N ASP A 8 9.48 -2.71 -7.95
CA ASP A 8 9.46 -1.46 -8.71
C ASP A 8 8.43 -1.45 -9.85
N PRO A 9 8.26 -2.52 -10.67
CA PRO A 9 7.25 -2.51 -11.72
C PRO A 9 5.82 -2.33 -11.20
N ALA A 10 5.51 -2.87 -10.02
CA ALA A 10 4.20 -2.69 -9.39
C ALA A 10 4.04 -1.24 -8.90
N ALA A 11 5.06 -0.66 -8.26
CA ALA A 11 5.03 0.72 -7.81
C ALA A 11 4.87 1.71 -8.98
N GLU A 12 5.62 1.51 -10.07
CA GLU A 12 5.49 2.36 -11.26
C GLU A 12 4.12 2.19 -11.95
N SER A 13 3.54 0.99 -11.94
CA SER A 13 2.19 0.76 -12.47
C SER A 13 1.12 1.47 -11.63
N LEU A 14 1.29 1.53 -10.31
CA LEU A 14 0.39 2.27 -9.40
C LEU A 14 0.47 3.78 -9.65
N LYS A 15 1.65 4.35 -9.88
CA LYS A 15 1.79 5.80 -10.18
C LYS A 15 0.99 6.27 -11.38
N LEU A 16 0.78 5.40 -12.36
CA LEU A 16 0.16 5.75 -13.65
C LEU A 16 -1.36 5.62 -13.64
N LYS A 17 -1.94 5.12 -12.54
CA LYS A 17 -3.38 4.90 -12.40
C LYS A 17 -3.99 5.95 -11.48
N ASP A 18 -5.14 6.46 -11.89
CA ASP A 18 -5.98 7.28 -11.02
C ASP A 18 -6.79 6.35 -10.12
N PHE A 19 -6.58 6.47 -8.81
CA PHE A 19 -7.31 5.73 -7.80
C PHE A 19 -8.24 6.65 -7.04
N VAL A 20 -9.43 6.15 -6.70
CA VAL A 20 -10.41 6.91 -5.92
C VAL A 20 -10.08 6.87 -4.44
N GLY A 21 -9.26 5.91 -3.99
CA GLY A 21 -8.89 5.77 -2.59
C GLY A 21 -7.82 4.72 -2.30
N ALA A 22 -7.39 4.71 -1.05
CA ALA A 22 -6.36 3.84 -0.48
C ALA A 22 -6.69 2.35 -0.56
N THR A 23 -7.96 1.98 -0.40
CA THR A 23 -8.41 0.58 -0.48
C THR A 23 -8.30 0.08 -1.92
N GLU A 24 -8.57 0.94 -2.90
CA GLU A 24 -8.39 0.60 -4.32
C GLU A 24 -6.92 0.42 -4.66
N VAL A 25 -6.05 1.34 -4.20
CA VAL A 25 -4.60 1.19 -4.29
C VAL A 25 -4.14 -0.14 -3.69
N ALA A 26 -4.64 -0.51 -2.51
CA ALA A 26 -4.25 -1.73 -1.81
C ALA A 26 -4.68 -2.99 -2.57
N ARG A 27 -5.89 -3.00 -3.14
CA ARG A 27 -6.39 -4.10 -3.98
C ARG A 27 -5.62 -4.21 -5.29
N GLU A 28 -5.28 -3.09 -5.92
CA GLU A 28 -4.48 -3.10 -7.14
C GLU A 28 -3.04 -3.55 -6.85
N ALA A 29 -2.45 -3.09 -5.76
CA ALA A 29 -1.14 -3.57 -5.31
C ALA A 29 -1.14 -5.08 -5.07
N ARG A 30 -2.23 -5.63 -4.50
CA ARG A 30 -2.43 -7.08 -4.34
C ARG A 30 -2.46 -7.80 -5.68
N THR A 31 -3.17 -7.27 -6.66
CA THR A 31 -3.22 -7.83 -8.02
C THR A 31 -1.85 -7.82 -8.69
N LEU A 32 -1.11 -6.71 -8.61
CA LEU A 32 0.20 -6.56 -9.26
C LEU A 32 1.30 -7.39 -8.59
N LEU A 33 1.26 -7.51 -7.27
CA LEU A 33 2.28 -8.23 -6.50
C LEU A 33 2.01 -9.74 -6.42
N GLY A 34 0.74 -10.15 -6.47
CA GLY A 34 0.33 -11.56 -6.39
C GLY A 34 0.77 -12.20 -5.08
N GLU A 35 1.44 -13.36 -5.16
CA GLU A 35 1.98 -14.07 -3.99
C GLU A 35 3.00 -13.26 -3.19
N ARG A 36 3.58 -12.21 -3.80
CA ARG A 36 4.53 -11.31 -3.12
C ARG A 36 3.82 -10.25 -2.29
N PHE A 37 2.49 -10.16 -2.35
CA PHE A 37 1.72 -9.20 -1.58
C PHE A 37 1.79 -9.53 -0.08
N SER A 38 2.30 -8.59 0.69
CA SER A 38 2.53 -8.70 2.13
C SER A 38 2.57 -7.29 2.71
N SER A 39 2.47 -7.17 4.03
CA SER A 39 2.56 -5.88 4.71
C SER A 39 3.84 -5.11 4.34
N VAL A 40 4.98 -5.81 4.25
CA VAL A 40 6.29 -5.21 3.91
C VAL A 40 6.38 -4.77 2.46
N THR A 41 5.89 -5.58 1.52
CA THR A 41 5.91 -5.23 0.10
C THR A 41 4.90 -4.13 -0.22
N PHE A 42 3.79 -4.08 0.51
CA PHE A 42 2.81 -3.00 0.43
C PHE A 42 3.39 -1.67 0.92
N MET A 43 4.05 -1.65 2.08
CA MET A 43 4.80 -0.47 2.55
C MET A 43 5.76 0.05 1.49
N TYR A 44 6.54 -0.85 0.90
CA TYR A 44 7.52 -0.48 -0.13
C TYR A 44 6.86 0.20 -1.33
N VAL A 45 5.78 -0.38 -1.89
CA VAL A 45 5.12 0.22 -3.05
C VAL A 45 4.42 1.53 -2.71
N LEU A 46 3.88 1.70 -1.51
CA LEU A 46 3.30 2.98 -1.07
C LEU A 46 4.35 4.10 -1.04
N MET A 47 5.49 3.84 -0.40
CA MET A 47 6.59 4.80 -0.33
C MET A 47 7.14 5.12 -1.73
N ARG A 48 7.20 4.11 -2.61
CA ARG A 48 7.79 4.25 -3.93
C ARG A 48 6.84 4.92 -4.94
N ALA A 49 5.55 4.62 -4.87
CA ALA A 49 4.53 5.10 -5.80
C ALA A 49 4.00 6.49 -5.42
N PHE A 50 3.63 6.67 -4.16
CA PHE A 50 2.90 7.85 -3.71
C PHE A 50 3.73 8.73 -2.77
N GLU A 51 5.02 8.44 -2.61
CA GLU A 51 5.93 9.17 -1.72
C GLU A 51 5.43 9.20 -0.26
N VAL A 52 4.68 8.16 0.13
CA VAL A 52 4.15 8.00 1.49
C VAL A 52 5.31 7.91 2.47
N GLU A 53 5.22 8.68 3.55
CA GLU A 53 6.26 8.67 4.58
C GLU A 53 6.36 7.32 5.27
N TYR A 54 7.57 6.97 5.72
CA TYR A 54 7.83 5.65 6.32
C TYR A 54 6.90 5.34 7.52
N THR A 55 6.61 6.33 8.37
CA THR A 55 5.71 6.17 9.53
C THR A 55 4.28 5.86 9.10
N ALA A 56 3.75 6.58 8.11
CA ALA A 56 2.43 6.32 7.55
C ALA A 56 2.38 4.96 6.82
N ALA A 57 3.43 4.58 6.10
CA ALA A 57 3.54 3.26 5.48
C ALA A 57 3.55 2.14 6.56
N CYS A 58 4.33 2.31 7.64
CA CYS A 58 4.30 1.40 8.78
C CYS A 58 2.89 1.26 9.36
N ASP A 59 2.16 2.36 9.48
CA ASP A 59 0.80 2.34 9.99
C ASP A 59 -0.16 1.61 9.04
N ALA A 60 -0.03 1.80 7.73
CA ALA A 60 -0.78 1.11 6.68
C ALA A 60 -0.49 -0.40 6.62
N SER A 61 0.70 -0.82 7.06
CA SER A 61 1.08 -2.24 7.16
C SER A 61 0.19 -3.05 8.12
N ARG A 62 -0.59 -2.36 8.97
CA ARG A 62 -1.57 -2.93 9.91
C ARG A 62 -2.97 -3.12 9.29
N TRP A 63 -3.12 -2.86 7.99
CA TRP A 63 -4.38 -3.08 7.28
C TRP A 63 -4.89 -4.51 7.50
N HIS A 64 -6.19 -4.61 7.82
CA HIS A 64 -6.82 -5.84 8.30
C HIS A 64 -6.67 -7.05 7.37
N GLU A 65 -6.46 -6.82 6.07
CA GLU A 65 -6.24 -7.89 5.08
C GLU A 65 -4.86 -8.57 5.17
N PHE A 66 -3.85 -7.95 5.80
CA PHE A 66 -2.51 -8.56 5.85
C PHE A 66 -2.44 -9.72 6.80
N HIS A 67 -2.79 -9.57 8.10
CA HIS A 67 -2.98 -10.64 9.08
C HIS A 67 -3.63 -10.09 10.36
N GLY A 68 -4.48 -10.89 11.03
CA GLY A 68 -5.19 -10.52 12.26
C GLY A 68 -4.28 -10.36 13.48
N GLY A 69 -4.20 -9.14 14.00
CA GLY A 69 -3.48 -8.80 15.23
C GLY A 69 -4.23 -7.74 16.05
N PRO A 70 -3.78 -7.42 17.27
CA PRO A 70 -4.38 -6.32 18.03
C PRO A 70 -4.13 -5.00 17.28
N ARG A 71 -5.19 -4.18 17.12
CA ARG A 71 -5.17 -2.87 16.41
C ARG A 71 -5.07 -2.97 14.88
N LEU A 72 -5.93 -3.79 14.28
CA LEU A 72 -6.13 -3.78 12.83
C LEU A 72 -6.59 -2.39 12.36
N LEU A 73 -6.03 -1.94 11.25
CA LEU A 73 -6.45 -0.75 10.54
C LEU A 73 -7.60 -1.15 9.60
N SER A 74 -8.77 -0.54 9.79
CA SER A 74 -9.95 -0.78 8.93
C SER A 74 -9.76 -0.17 7.54
N ASP A 75 -10.63 -0.50 6.59
CA ASP A 75 -10.64 0.19 5.28
C ASP A 75 -10.82 1.69 5.46
N ALA A 76 -11.75 2.14 6.30
CA ALA A 76 -12.00 3.56 6.55
C ALA A 76 -10.78 4.27 7.18
N ASP A 77 -10.09 3.60 8.12
CA ASP A 77 -8.89 4.17 8.73
C ASP A 77 -7.71 4.18 7.75
N LEU A 78 -7.63 3.20 6.83
CA LEU A 78 -6.63 3.19 5.76
C LEU A 78 -6.87 4.34 4.77
N GLU A 79 -8.12 4.59 4.39
CA GLU A 79 -8.50 5.75 3.57
C GLU A 79 -8.08 7.05 4.25
N ALA A 80 -8.49 7.25 5.50
CA ALA A 80 -8.14 8.46 6.25
C ALA A 80 -6.63 8.63 6.43
N LEU A 81 -5.91 7.52 6.65
CA LEU A 81 -4.46 7.53 6.81
C LEU A 81 -3.75 7.96 5.52
N LEU A 82 -4.17 7.48 4.34
CA LEU A 82 -3.46 7.72 3.09
C LEU A 82 -4.01 8.87 2.25
N ALA A 83 -5.18 9.44 2.61
CA ALA A 83 -5.78 10.59 1.94
C ALA A 83 -4.80 11.75 1.64
N PRO A 84 -3.89 12.16 2.56
CA PRO A 84 -2.94 13.24 2.28
C PRO A 84 -2.01 13.01 1.09
N TRP A 85 -1.80 11.75 0.69
CA TRP A 85 -0.95 11.37 -0.45
C TRP A 85 -1.74 11.01 -1.70
N LEU A 86 -3.04 10.68 -1.57
CA LEU A 86 -3.87 10.14 -2.65
C LEU A 86 -4.93 11.14 -3.17
N ASP A 87 -5.30 12.17 -2.40
CA ASP A 87 -6.26 13.22 -2.81
C ASP A 87 -5.64 14.21 -3.84
N ARG A 88 -5.15 13.69 -4.96
CA ARG A 88 -4.60 14.47 -6.08
C ARG A 88 -5.62 14.79 -7.16
#